data_AF-A0A4X2KH03-F1
#
_entry.id   AF-A0A4X2KH03-F1
#
_cell.length_a   1.000
_cell.length_b   1.000
_cell.length_c   1.000
_cell.angle_alpha   90.00
_cell.angle_beta   90.00
_cell.angle_gamma   90.00
#
_symmetry.space_group_name_H-M   'P 1'
#
loop_
_entity.id
_entity.type
_entity.pdbx_description
1 polymer ?
#
loop_
_entity_poly.entity_id
_entity_poly.type
_entity_poly.pdbx_seq_one_letter_code
_entity_poly.pdbx_strand_id
1 'polypeptide(L)'
;GFPVPVLAHSPSRPRLPSLTRFCARPRRRYLLCELVSEDPRCRACLEERVLFGLVRDAIARVHGAFGAAACAVAFTVKYLNAYTGVVLLRCRKEFYQLLWSALPFITYLENKGQRYACFFNTLHVGGTIRTCQKFLIQYNRRQLLILLHNCPDGEERESIKKSVMSCSLEEPQEDQLSGGGSEEDATEME
;
A
#
# COMPACT_ATOMS: atom_id res chain seq x y z
N GLY A 1 71.72 -7.36 -34.33
CA GLY A 1 71.29 -6.68 -33.10
C GLY A 1 69.88 -6.19 -33.32
N PHE A 2 68.91 -6.75 -32.59
CA PHE A 2 67.52 -6.33 -32.65
C PHE A 2 67.26 -5.23 -31.60
N PRO A 3 66.48 -4.19 -31.89
CA PRO A 3 66.12 -3.18 -30.90
C PRO A 3 65.02 -3.71 -29.98
N VAL A 4 65.22 -3.50 -28.68
CA VAL A 4 64.30 -3.85 -27.59
C VAL A 4 63.15 -2.84 -27.56
N PRO A 5 61.88 -3.24 -27.37
CA PRO A 5 60.78 -2.30 -27.28
C PRO A 5 60.77 -1.61 -25.91
N VAL A 6 60.63 -0.28 -25.96
CA VAL A 6 60.55 0.62 -24.81
C VAL A 6 59.25 0.38 -24.04
N LEU A 7 59.37 0.16 -22.72
CA LEU A 7 58.25 0.02 -21.78
C LEU A 7 57.38 1.28 -21.82
N ALA A 8 56.14 1.15 -22.30
CA ALA A 8 55.15 2.21 -22.24
C ALA A 8 54.76 2.47 -20.78
N HIS A 9 54.97 3.71 -20.31
CA HIS A 9 54.46 4.18 -19.03
C HIS A 9 52.92 4.10 -19.02
N SER A 10 52.39 3.24 -18.16
CA SER A 10 50.96 3.17 -17.86
C SER A 10 50.47 4.47 -17.21
N PRO A 11 49.41 5.13 -17.72
CA PRO A 11 48.86 6.30 -17.07
C PRO A 11 48.22 5.91 -15.74
N SER A 12 48.55 6.65 -14.69
CA SER A 12 47.97 6.54 -13.36
C SER A 12 46.45 6.74 -13.45
N ARG A 13 45.69 5.71 -13.02
CA ARG A 13 44.24 5.79 -12.91
C ARG A 13 43.85 6.94 -11.98
N PRO A 14 42.95 7.85 -12.37
CA PRO A 14 42.43 8.84 -11.45
C PRO A 14 41.63 8.13 -10.35
N ARG A 15 41.92 8.48 -9.09
CA ARG A 15 41.15 8.02 -7.93
C ARG A 15 39.76 8.65 -8.03
N LEU A 16 38.77 7.86 -8.43
CA LEU A 16 37.37 8.24 -8.34
C LEU A 16 37.06 8.60 -6.86
N PRO A 17 36.45 9.75 -6.58
CA PRO A 17 36.01 10.05 -5.23
C PRO A 17 35.01 8.98 -4.79
N SER A 18 35.13 8.54 -3.54
CA SER A 18 34.26 7.56 -2.92
C SER A 18 32.80 7.93 -3.18
N LEU A 19 32.14 7.14 -4.04
CA LEU A 19 30.69 7.11 -4.11
C LEU A 19 30.21 6.58 -2.75
N THR A 20 30.06 7.46 -1.77
CA THR A 20 29.09 7.28 -0.70
C THR A 20 27.75 7.14 -1.41
N ARG A 21 27.39 5.88 -1.74
CA ARG A 21 26.03 5.52 -2.09
C ARG A 21 25.17 5.94 -0.91
N PHE A 22 24.61 7.14 -0.97
CA PHE A 22 23.49 7.50 -0.15
C PHE A 22 22.35 6.60 -0.62
N CYS A 23 22.25 5.41 -0.02
CA CYS A 23 21.13 4.50 -0.23
C CYS A 23 19.91 5.16 0.40
N ALA A 24 19.31 6.10 -0.32
CA ALA A 24 18.11 6.78 0.12
C ALA A 24 17.02 5.72 0.29
N ARG A 25 16.58 5.52 1.53
CA ARG A 25 15.50 4.57 1.85
C ARG A 25 14.27 4.92 1.00
N PRO A 26 13.75 4.00 0.16
CA PRO A 26 12.64 4.31 -0.73
C PRO A 26 11.41 4.70 0.09
N ARG A 27 10.91 5.91 -0.12
CA ARG A 27 9.72 6.42 0.57
C ARG A 27 8.47 5.75 -0.01
N ARG A 28 7.68 5.14 0.86
CA ARG A 28 6.43 4.45 0.49
C ARG A 28 5.24 5.38 0.72
N ARG A 29 4.20 5.21 -0.09
CA ARG A 29 2.88 5.81 0.09
C ARG A 29 1.85 4.70 0.12
N TYR A 30 0.83 4.89 0.94
CA TYR A 30 -0.30 3.99 1.06
C TYR A 30 -1.55 4.75 0.67
N LEU A 31 -2.36 4.16 -0.20
CA LEU A 31 -3.66 4.69 -0.58
C LEU A 31 -4.71 3.78 0.04
N LEU A 32 -5.59 4.36 0.84
CA LEU A 32 -6.76 3.71 1.37
C LEU A 32 -7.93 4.06 0.44
N CYS A 33 -8.52 3.03 -0.14
CA CYS A 33 -9.60 3.14 -1.11
C CYS A 33 -10.79 2.29 -0.67
N GLU A 34 -11.98 2.69 -1.10
CA GLU A 34 -13.23 1.98 -0.90
C GLU A 34 -13.84 1.67 -2.26
N LEU A 35 -14.19 0.40 -2.48
CA LEU A 35 -14.92 -0.02 -3.66
C LEU A 35 -16.40 0.18 -3.43
N VAL A 36 -16.99 1.06 -4.22
CA VAL A 36 -18.44 1.27 -4.24
C VAL A 36 -19.00 0.61 -5.49
N SER A 37 -20.01 -0.24 -5.29
CA SER A 37 -20.73 -0.97 -6.32
C SER A 37 -22.19 -1.07 -5.90
N GLU A 38 -23.10 -0.98 -6.86
CA GLU A 38 -24.53 -1.21 -6.65
C GLU A 38 -24.81 -2.69 -6.39
N ASP A 39 -24.09 -3.58 -7.11
CA ASP A 39 -24.27 -5.01 -6.98
C ASP A 39 -23.48 -5.60 -5.79
N PRO A 40 -24.12 -6.36 -4.88
CA PRO A 40 -23.42 -7.03 -3.78
C PRO A 40 -22.55 -8.20 -4.26
N ARG A 41 -22.84 -8.77 -5.44
CA ARG A 41 -22.02 -9.83 -6.05
C ARG A 41 -20.64 -9.35 -6.45
N CYS A 42 -20.50 -8.07 -6.79
CA CYS A 42 -19.21 -7.44 -7.08
C CYS A 42 -18.26 -7.57 -5.88
N ARG A 43 -18.79 -7.39 -4.66
CA ARG A 43 -18.01 -7.49 -3.41
C ARG A 43 -17.50 -8.90 -3.15
N ALA A 44 -18.31 -9.92 -3.47
CA ALA A 44 -17.89 -11.32 -3.35
C ALA A 44 -16.82 -11.72 -4.40
N CYS A 45 -16.73 -10.97 -5.50
CA CYS A 45 -15.75 -11.19 -6.56
C CYS A 45 -14.40 -10.51 -6.29
N LEU A 46 -14.25 -9.80 -5.17
CA LEU A 46 -13.01 -9.09 -4.82
C LEU A 46 -11.94 -10.05 -4.34
N GLU A 47 -10.98 -10.32 -5.20
CA GLU A 47 -9.74 -11.03 -4.88
C GLU A 47 -8.53 -10.13 -5.11
N GLU A 48 -7.48 -10.32 -4.32
CA GLU A 48 -6.22 -9.56 -4.43
C GLU A 48 -5.63 -9.61 -5.85
N ARG A 49 -5.65 -10.79 -6.48
CA ARG A 49 -5.10 -11.00 -7.83
C ARG A 49 -5.88 -10.23 -8.89
N VAL A 50 -7.21 -10.31 -8.82
CA VAL A 50 -8.11 -9.62 -9.75
C VAL A 50 -7.94 -8.11 -9.60
N LEU A 51 -7.91 -7.61 -8.36
CA LEU A 51 -7.69 -6.20 -8.08
C LEU A 51 -6.33 -5.71 -8.58
N PHE A 52 -5.26 -6.48 -8.37
CA PHE A 52 -3.93 -6.13 -8.85
C PHE A 52 -3.90 -5.99 -10.37
N GLY A 53 -4.47 -6.96 -11.09
CA GLY A 53 -4.59 -6.92 -12.54
C GLY A 53 -5.40 -5.71 -13.01
N LEU A 54 -6.58 -5.50 -12.42
CA LEU A 54 -7.48 -4.40 -12.75
C LEU A 54 -6.81 -3.03 -12.62
N VAL A 55 -6.14 -2.78 -11.49
CA VAL A 55 -5.45 -1.51 -11.25
C VAL A 55 -4.30 -1.33 -12.23
N ARG A 56 -3.51 -2.38 -12.49
CA ARG A 56 -2.41 -2.33 -13.45
C ARG A 56 -2.92 -2.02 -14.86
N ASP A 57 -4.01 -2.66 -15.28
CA ASP A 57 -4.58 -2.49 -16.61
C ASP A 57 -5.21 -1.10 -16.76
N ALA A 58 -5.81 -0.56 -15.69
CA ALA A 58 -6.27 0.83 -15.66
C ALA A 58 -5.12 1.83 -15.78
N ILE A 59 -4.02 1.61 -15.05
CA ILE A 59 -2.81 2.44 -15.19
C ILE A 59 -2.24 2.34 -16.61
N ALA A 60 -2.21 1.14 -17.20
CA ALA A 60 -1.75 0.95 -18.57
C ALA A 60 -2.62 1.70 -19.60
N ARG A 61 -3.94 1.74 -19.39
CA ARG A 61 -4.86 2.49 -20.25
C ARG A 61 -4.69 4.01 -20.15
N VAL A 62 -4.44 4.53 -18.94
CA VAL A 62 -4.38 5.98 -18.69
C VAL A 62 -2.97 6.54 -18.95
N HIS A 63 -1.94 5.84 -18.50
CA HIS A 63 -0.55 6.32 -18.48
C HIS A 63 0.39 5.52 -19.41
N GLY A 64 -0.14 4.53 -20.13
CA GLY A 64 0.63 3.69 -21.05
C GLY A 64 1.55 2.69 -20.35
N ALA A 65 2.45 2.09 -21.14
CA ALA A 65 3.40 1.08 -20.66
C ALA A 65 4.38 1.62 -19.61
N PHE A 66 4.74 2.91 -19.69
CA PHE A 66 5.61 3.56 -18.72
C PHE A 66 5.00 3.57 -17.32
N GLY A 67 3.75 4.07 -17.19
CA GLY A 67 3.07 4.12 -15.90
C GLY A 67 2.87 2.73 -15.30
N ALA A 68 2.47 1.76 -16.15
CA ALA A 68 2.26 0.38 -15.71
C ALA A 68 3.56 -0.25 -15.17
N ALA A 69 4.68 -0.10 -15.90
CA ALA A 69 5.98 -0.64 -15.47
C ALA A 69 6.52 0.05 -14.22
N ALA A 70 6.41 1.38 -14.13
CA ALA A 70 6.88 2.16 -12.99
C ALA A 70 6.14 1.78 -11.69
N CYS A 71 4.82 1.59 -11.77
CA CYS A 71 4.01 1.17 -10.64
C CYS A 71 4.22 -0.32 -10.30
N ALA A 72 4.37 -1.20 -11.29
CA ALA A 72 4.45 -2.66 -11.08
C ALA A 72 5.57 -3.10 -10.11
N VAL A 73 6.71 -2.40 -10.08
CA VAL A 73 7.86 -2.78 -9.24
C VAL A 73 7.58 -2.69 -7.73
N ALA A 74 6.70 -1.77 -7.32
CA ALA A 74 6.47 -1.49 -5.90
C ALA A 74 5.00 -1.49 -5.49
N PHE A 75 4.10 -1.65 -6.46
CA PHE A 75 2.68 -1.79 -6.24
C PHE A 75 2.38 -3.14 -5.59
N THR A 76 1.74 -3.11 -4.44
CA THR A 76 1.25 -4.31 -3.74
C THR A 76 -0.05 -3.98 -3.05
N VAL A 77 -1.00 -4.90 -3.07
CA VAL A 77 -2.19 -4.83 -2.23
C VAL A 77 -1.78 -5.35 -0.85
N LYS A 78 -2.09 -4.60 0.21
CA LYS A 78 -1.69 -4.96 1.57
C LYS A 78 -2.85 -5.44 2.44
N TYR A 79 -4.03 -4.94 2.15
CA TYR A 79 -5.24 -5.28 2.85
C TYR A 79 -6.38 -5.18 1.85
N LEU A 80 -7.26 -6.17 1.89
CA LEU A 80 -8.49 -6.20 1.14
C LEU A 80 -9.56 -6.77 2.06
N ASN A 81 -10.68 -6.06 2.16
CA ASN A 81 -11.86 -6.55 2.84
C ASN A 81 -12.99 -6.62 1.82
N ALA A 82 -13.38 -7.84 1.45
CA ALA A 82 -14.47 -8.06 0.50
C ALA A 82 -15.83 -7.58 1.07
N TYR A 83 -16.04 -7.65 2.39
CA TYR A 83 -17.31 -7.27 3.00
C TYR A 83 -17.53 -5.76 2.97
N THR A 84 -16.55 -4.98 3.42
CA THR A 84 -16.63 -3.50 3.42
C THR A 84 -16.19 -2.86 2.11
N GLY A 85 -15.54 -3.61 1.21
CA GLY A 85 -14.95 -3.06 -0.02
C GLY A 85 -13.70 -2.21 0.23
N VAL A 86 -13.13 -2.23 1.44
CA VAL A 86 -11.96 -1.41 1.77
C VAL A 86 -10.68 -2.08 1.28
N VAL A 87 -9.82 -1.30 0.64
CA VAL A 87 -8.57 -1.74 0.03
C VAL A 87 -7.44 -0.82 0.47
N LEU A 88 -6.30 -1.39 0.84
CA LEU A 88 -5.07 -0.67 1.11
C LEU A 88 -4.02 -1.01 0.06
N LEU A 89 -3.68 -0.01 -0.76
CA LEU A 89 -2.70 -0.12 -1.83
C LEU A 89 -1.38 0.50 -1.38
N ARG A 90 -0.26 -0.18 -1.64
CA ARG A 90 1.08 0.36 -1.42
C ARG A 90 1.67 0.80 -2.76
N CYS A 91 2.34 1.94 -2.75
CA CYS A 91 3.08 2.49 -3.90
C CYS A 91 4.37 3.19 -3.47
N ARG A 92 5.20 3.53 -4.45
CA ARG A 92 6.32 4.46 -4.27
C ARG A 92 5.82 5.90 -4.19
N LYS A 93 6.52 6.74 -3.42
CA LYS A 93 6.22 8.17 -3.31
C LYS A 93 6.38 8.90 -4.65
N GLU A 94 7.21 8.41 -5.56
CA GLU A 94 7.41 9.05 -6.85
C GLU A 94 6.23 8.84 -7.81
N PHE A 95 5.51 7.71 -7.69
CA PHE A 95 4.50 7.29 -8.67
C PHE A 95 3.08 7.21 -8.10
N TYR A 96 2.84 7.66 -6.87
CA TYR A 96 1.51 7.60 -6.26
C TYR A 96 0.46 8.46 -7.00
N GLN A 97 0.87 9.55 -7.66
CA GLN A 97 -0.02 10.40 -8.45
C GLN A 97 -0.54 9.69 -9.70
N LEU A 98 0.29 8.84 -10.32
CA LEU A 98 -0.13 8.01 -11.46
C LEU A 98 -1.18 7.00 -11.03
N LEU A 99 -0.96 6.31 -9.90
CA LEU A 99 -1.96 5.41 -9.33
C LEU A 99 -3.24 6.18 -8.98
N TRP A 100 -3.13 7.29 -8.24
CA TRP A 100 -4.29 8.02 -7.75
C TRP A 100 -5.17 8.57 -8.88
N SER A 101 -4.55 9.10 -9.94
CA SER A 101 -5.28 9.54 -11.14
C SER A 101 -5.89 8.38 -11.93
N ALA A 102 -5.31 7.18 -11.88
CA ALA A 102 -5.83 6.01 -12.59
C ALA A 102 -7.04 5.35 -11.90
N LEU A 103 -7.11 5.41 -10.56
CA LEU A 103 -8.20 4.80 -9.77
C LEU A 103 -9.63 5.17 -10.21
N PRO A 104 -9.99 6.45 -10.44
CA PRO A 104 -11.34 6.81 -10.87
C PRO A 104 -11.70 6.32 -12.28
N PHE A 105 -10.73 5.95 -13.11
CA PHE A 105 -10.97 5.41 -14.46
C PHE A 105 -11.27 3.90 -14.46
N ILE A 106 -11.30 3.28 -13.29
CA ILE A 106 -11.76 1.90 -13.11
C ILE A 106 -13.28 1.95 -12.97
N THR A 107 -13.98 1.56 -14.03
CA THR A 107 -15.45 1.59 -14.11
C THR A 107 -16.09 0.21 -14.04
N TYR A 108 -15.34 -0.85 -14.38
CA TYR A 108 -15.84 -2.21 -14.44
C TYR A 108 -14.86 -3.19 -13.80
N LEU A 109 -15.38 -4.07 -12.96
CA LEU A 109 -14.67 -5.24 -12.44
C LEU A 109 -15.13 -6.47 -13.24
N GLU A 110 -14.21 -7.15 -13.91
CA GLU A 110 -14.50 -8.39 -14.64
C GLU A 110 -14.01 -9.60 -13.84
N ASN A 111 -14.91 -10.53 -13.52
CA ASN A 111 -14.57 -11.79 -12.86
C ASN A 111 -15.42 -12.92 -13.46
N LYS A 112 -14.78 -14.02 -13.91
CA LYS A 112 -15.44 -15.21 -14.50
C LYS A 112 -16.48 -14.88 -15.58
N GLY A 113 -16.24 -13.88 -16.42
CA GLY A 113 -17.12 -13.47 -17.52
C GLY A 113 -18.31 -12.58 -17.13
N GLN A 114 -18.40 -12.17 -15.86
CA GLN A 114 -19.39 -11.20 -15.39
C GLN A 114 -18.71 -9.84 -15.17
N ARG A 115 -19.39 -8.77 -15.61
CA ARG A 115 -18.92 -7.38 -15.46
C ARG A 115 -19.78 -6.66 -14.45
N TYR A 116 -19.14 -6.12 -13.43
CA TYR A 116 -19.79 -5.33 -12.39
C TYR A 116 -19.37 -3.87 -12.52
N ALA A 117 -20.34 -2.96 -12.53
CA ALA A 117 -20.07 -1.54 -12.49
C ALA A 117 -19.57 -1.16 -11.09
N CYS A 118 -18.37 -0.60 -11.01
CA CYS A 118 -17.76 -0.24 -9.74
C CYS A 118 -16.89 1.00 -9.88
N PHE A 119 -16.75 1.77 -8.80
CA PHE A 119 -15.81 2.87 -8.73
C PHE A 119 -14.98 2.80 -7.45
N PHE A 120 -13.75 3.28 -7.53
CA PHE A 120 -12.84 3.36 -6.39
C PHE A 120 -12.89 4.78 -5.80
N ASN A 121 -13.41 4.88 -4.58
CA ASN A 121 -13.34 6.10 -3.80
C ASN A 121 -12.03 6.13 -3.01
N THR A 122 -11.21 7.18 -3.15
CA THR A 122 -9.97 7.31 -2.36
C THR A 122 -10.26 8.05 -1.07
N LEU A 123 -10.14 7.34 0.06
CA LEU A 123 -10.43 7.89 1.38
C LEU A 123 -9.24 8.65 1.98
N HIS A 124 -8.03 8.09 1.87
CA HIS A 124 -6.85 8.66 2.50
C HIS A 124 -5.55 8.27 1.79
N VAL A 125 -4.56 9.17 1.82
CA VAL A 125 -3.20 8.90 1.34
C VAL A 125 -2.21 9.11 2.48
N GLY A 126 -1.62 8.03 2.97
CA GLY A 126 -0.71 8.02 4.11
C GLY A 126 0.73 7.69 3.75
N GLY A 127 1.67 8.03 4.63
CA GLY A 127 3.07 7.59 4.55
C GLY A 127 3.33 6.28 5.31
N THR A 128 2.53 5.99 6.33
CA THR A 128 2.69 4.82 7.21
C THR A 128 1.38 4.04 7.29
N ILE A 129 1.48 2.74 7.53
CA ILE A 129 0.29 1.88 7.69
C ILE A 129 -0.48 2.28 8.96
N ARG A 130 0.23 2.60 10.06
CA ARG A 130 -0.36 3.02 11.34
C ARG A 130 -1.29 4.23 11.20
N THR A 131 -0.91 5.23 10.41
CA THR A 131 -1.75 6.42 10.17
C THR A 131 -3.00 6.07 9.36
N CYS A 132 -2.85 5.22 8.33
CA CYS A 132 -3.98 4.73 7.54
C CYS A 132 -4.96 3.91 8.38
N GLN A 133 -4.46 3.08 9.31
CA GLN A 133 -5.27 2.28 10.23
C GLN A 133 -6.05 3.17 11.19
N LYS A 134 -5.40 4.14 11.84
CA LYS A 134 -6.08 5.11 12.72
C LYS A 134 -7.18 5.85 11.98
N PHE A 135 -6.91 6.29 10.75
CA PHE A 135 -7.92 6.91 9.88
C PHE A 135 -9.07 5.96 9.56
N LEU A 136 -8.79 4.71 9.19
CA LEU A 136 -9.82 3.72 8.86
C LEU A 136 -10.74 3.42 10.05
N ILE A 137 -10.18 3.30 11.26
CA ILE A 137 -10.96 3.11 12.49
C ILE A 137 -11.86 4.32 12.72
N GLN A 138 -11.34 5.54 12.58
CA GLN A 138 -12.11 6.77 12.76
C GLN A 138 -13.22 6.90 11.69
N TYR A 139 -12.93 6.52 10.45
CA TYR A 139 -13.89 6.49 9.35
C TYR A 139 -15.03 5.50 9.64
N ASN A 140 -14.70 4.26 10.00
CA ASN A 140 -15.70 3.24 10.32
C ASN A 140 -16.58 3.66 11.52
N ARG A 141 -15.98 4.25 12.57
CA ARG A 141 -16.74 4.80 13.71
C ARG A 141 -17.73 5.88 13.27
N ARG A 142 -17.33 6.80 12.38
CA ARG A 142 -18.22 7.84 11.85
C ARG A 142 -19.35 7.25 10.99
N GLN A 143 -19.04 6.31 10.11
CA GLN A 143 -20.04 5.64 9.28
C GLN A 143 -21.08 4.91 10.12
N LEU A 144 -20.66 4.18 11.15
CA LEU A 144 -21.57 3.50 12.09
C LEU A 144 -22.48 4.48 12.83
N LEU A 145 -21.96 5.63 13.27
CA LEU A 145 -22.76 6.65 13.95
C LEU A 145 -23.81 7.27 13.01
N ILE A 146 -23.47 7.52 11.75
CA ILE A 146 -24.40 8.05 10.75
C ILE A 146 -25.49 7.01 10.45
N LEU A 147 -25.11 5.75 10.26
CA LEU A 147 -26.06 4.65 10.04
C LEU A 147 -27.01 4.46 11.23
N LEU A 148 -26.49 4.52 12.45
CA LEU A 148 -27.28 4.45 13.69
C LEU A 148 -28.27 5.60 13.84
N HIS A 149 -27.92 6.80 13.37
CA HIS A 149 -28.81 7.96 13.40
C HIS A 149 -29.93 7.83 12.36
N ASN A 150 -29.63 7.25 11.20
CA ASN A 150 -30.56 7.15 10.09
C ASN A 150 -31.46 5.90 10.13
N CYS A 151 -31.25 4.96 11.05
CA CYS A 151 -32.13 3.81 11.24
C CYS A 151 -33.40 4.20 12.01
N PRO A 152 -34.61 4.05 11.41
CA PRO A 152 -35.87 4.28 12.12
C PRO A 152 -36.25 3.13 13.07
N ASP A 153 -35.72 1.92 12.85
CA ASP A 153 -36.08 0.73 13.62
C ASP A 153 -35.29 0.60 14.92
N GLY A 154 -36.02 0.46 16.03
CA GLY A 154 -35.46 0.38 17.39
C GLY A 154 -34.64 -0.89 17.65
N GLU A 155 -35.04 -2.03 17.07
CA GLU A 155 -34.38 -3.33 17.27
C GLU A 155 -33.03 -3.40 16.54
N GLU A 156 -32.96 -2.91 15.30
CA GLU A 156 -31.71 -2.83 14.54
C GLU A 156 -30.71 -1.92 15.27
N ARG A 157 -31.18 -0.80 15.80
CA ARG A 157 -30.36 0.13 16.57
C ARG A 157 -29.74 -0.51 17.82
N GLU A 158 -30.48 -1.36 18.52
CA GLU A 158 -29.95 -2.10 19.68
C GLU A 158 -28.93 -3.16 19.27
N SER A 159 -29.15 -3.88 18.17
CA SER A 159 -28.20 -4.86 17.66
C SER A 159 -26.87 -4.21 17.29
N ILE A 160 -26.93 -3.07 16.59
CA ILE A 160 -25.75 -2.31 16.19
C ILE A 160 -25.04 -1.74 17.43
N LYS A 161 -25.78 -1.22 18.43
CA LYS A 161 -25.17 -0.78 19.70
C LYS A 161 -24.44 -1.92 20.41
N LYS A 162 -25.04 -3.11 20.50
CA LYS A 162 -24.42 -4.30 21.12
C LYS A 162 -23.14 -4.70 20.38
N SER A 163 -23.18 -4.74 19.05
CA SER A 163 -22.00 -5.03 18.22
C SER A 163 -20.90 -3.98 18.40
N VAL A 164 -21.24 -2.69 18.38
CA VAL A 164 -20.26 -1.60 18.58
C VAL A 164 -19.62 -1.66 19.97
N MET A 165 -20.41 -1.92 21.01
CA MET A 165 -19.89 -2.08 22.38
C MET A 165 -18.94 -3.28 22.50
N SER A 166 -19.25 -4.37 21.78
CA SER A 166 -18.40 -5.58 21.77
C SER A 166 -17.09 -5.41 21.00
N CYS A 167 -16.97 -4.44 20.09
CA CYS A 167 -15.76 -4.19 19.29
C CYS A 167 -14.66 -3.39 20.02
N SER A 168 -14.68 -3.31 21.35
CA SER A 168 -13.57 -2.73 22.13
C SER A 168 -12.37 -3.69 22.09
N LEU A 169 -11.61 -3.68 21.00
CA LEU A 169 -10.32 -4.36 20.94
C LEU A 169 -9.28 -3.53 21.70
N GLU A 170 -8.63 -4.17 22.67
CA GLU A 170 -7.50 -3.66 23.44
C GLU A 170 -6.43 -3.08 22.50
N GLU A 171 -5.95 -1.89 22.81
CA GLU A 171 -4.79 -1.33 22.13
C GLU A 171 -3.61 -2.28 22.38
N PRO A 172 -2.90 -2.78 21.35
CA PRO A 172 -1.70 -3.56 21.58
C PRO A 172 -0.71 -2.71 22.38
N GLN A 173 -0.45 -3.14 23.61
CA GLN A 173 0.54 -2.55 24.51
C GLN A 173 1.86 -2.43 23.75
N GLU A 174 2.36 -1.20 23.64
CA GLU A 174 3.73 -0.95 23.22
C GLU A 174 4.63 -1.50 24.33
N ASP A 175 5.09 -2.75 24.17
CA ASP A 175 6.08 -3.33 25.07
C ASP A 175 7.31 -2.43 25.12
N GLN A 176 7.58 -1.94 26.32
CA GLN A 176 8.70 -1.10 26.68
C GLN A 176 9.99 -1.90 26.50
N LEU A 177 10.81 -1.56 25.50
CA LEU A 177 12.25 -1.80 25.60
C LEU A 177 12.91 -0.52 26.13
N SER A 178 13.01 -0.46 27.46
CA SER A 178 13.96 0.42 28.13
C SER A 178 15.38 0.02 27.74
N GLY A 179 16.21 1.03 27.50
CA GLY A 179 17.62 0.84 27.20
C GLY A 179 18.42 0.34 28.39
N GLY A 180 19.48 -0.40 28.06
CA GLY A 180 20.58 -0.73 28.95
C GLY A 180 21.71 -1.29 28.09
N GLY A 181 22.63 -0.42 27.70
CA GLY A 181 23.90 -0.84 27.10
C GLY A 181 24.86 -1.31 28.20
N SER A 182 25.58 -2.38 27.91
CA SER A 182 26.91 -2.65 28.44
C SER A 182 27.66 -3.48 27.41
N GLU A 183 28.85 -2.98 27.06
CA GLU A 183 29.87 -3.58 26.20
C GLU A 183 30.51 -4.83 26.84
N GLU A 184 31.46 -5.42 26.10
CA GLU A 184 32.42 -6.49 26.45
C GLU A 184 31.93 -7.92 26.20
N ASP A 185 32.68 -8.87 25.63
CA ASP A 185 33.96 -8.96 24.90
C ASP A 185 34.04 -10.40 24.31
N ALA A 186 34.90 -10.64 23.31
CA ALA A 186 35.49 -11.90 22.80
C ALA A 186 34.62 -13.20 22.72
N THR A 187 34.65 -14.04 21.68
CA THR A 187 35.79 -14.89 21.28
C THR A 187 35.43 -15.69 20.00
N GLU A 188 36.46 -16.17 19.29
CA GLU A 188 36.53 -16.98 18.05
C GLU A 188 35.87 -18.38 18.06
N MET A 189 35.96 -19.06 16.90
CA MET A 189 35.75 -20.50 16.55
C MET A 189 34.36 -20.82 15.94
N GLU A 190 34.18 -21.45 14.77
CA GLU A 190 35.00 -22.20 13.78
C GLU A 190 34.59 -21.83 12.35
#